data_AF-D3AXA4-F1
#
_entry.id   AF-D3AXA4-F1
#
_cell.length_a   1.000
_cell.length_b   1.000
_cell.length_c   1.000
_cell.angle_alpha   90.00
_cell.angle_beta   90.00
_cell.angle_gamma   90.00
#
_symmetry.space_group_name_H-M   'P 1'
#
loop_
_entity.id
_entity.type
_entity.pdbx_description
1 polymer ?
#
loop_
_entity_poly.entity_id
_entity_poly.type
_entity_poly.pdbx_seq_one_letter_code
_entity_poly.pdbx_strand_id
1 'polypeptide(L)'
;MKYFNIILIFVPILCFATYQTSARKIVAPEVGCSVYIEEIGLAIAKQYEPSVPSQKLSACTYNPIYLGDNCCNYNESLLVNDTMIYYEMVFGENLSCMHYIWDMSCAFSCSPNQVQYLVPVNVDSQNDQILSIKFNINPTYAQSLYGACKTVKAPNGKSFGQLYPTYQQFFQGVFGDSNNPNFNDVIYNYDSTIGYNGN
;
A
#
# COMPACT_ATOMS: atom_id res chain seq x y z
N MET A 1 27.86 67.11 21.72
CA MET A 1 26.68 67.82 22.24
C MET A 1 25.50 66.87 22.22
N LYS A 2 24.82 66.75 23.38
CA LYS A 2 23.44 66.26 23.61
C LYS A 2 23.12 64.78 23.34
N TYR A 3 23.23 64.03 24.44
CA TYR A 3 22.30 63.02 24.94
C TYR A 3 20.89 63.02 24.32
N PHE A 4 20.36 61.83 24.03
CA PHE A 4 18.99 61.48 24.42
C PHE A 4 18.87 59.97 24.72
N ASN A 5 18.64 59.69 26.00
CA ASN A 5 18.12 58.44 26.56
C ASN A 5 16.70 58.21 26.06
N ILE A 6 16.37 57.00 25.58
CA ILE A 6 15.09 56.35 25.86
C ILE A 6 15.35 54.84 26.03
N ILE A 7 15.30 54.41 27.28
CA ILE A 7 15.06 53.02 27.68
C ILE A 7 13.54 52.81 27.55
N LEU A 8 13.12 51.89 26.68
CA LEU A 8 11.74 51.38 26.66
C LEU A 8 11.79 49.87 26.90
N ILE A 9 11.42 49.52 28.11
CA ILE A 9 11.20 48.17 28.61
C ILE A 9 9.95 47.63 27.89
N PHE A 10 10.10 46.60 27.06
CA PHE A 10 8.96 45.81 26.59
C PHE A 10 8.90 44.49 27.36
N VAL A 11 7.81 44.38 28.12
CA VAL A 11 7.42 43.23 28.93
C VAL A 11 7.06 42.05 28.01
N PRO A 12 7.62 40.84 28.22
CA PRO A 12 7.16 39.66 27.50
C PRO A 12 5.90 39.14 28.22
N ILE A 13 4.71 39.46 27.71
CA ILE A 13 3.49 38.77 28.13
C ILE A 13 3.32 37.54 27.23
N LEU A 14 3.58 36.40 27.88
CA LEU A 14 3.22 35.06 27.46
C LEU A 14 1.75 34.97 27.02
N CYS A 15 1.52 34.42 25.83
CA CYS A 15 0.34 33.61 25.57
C CYS A 15 0.72 32.54 24.53
N PHE A 16 1.53 31.57 24.95
CA PHE A 16 1.57 30.26 24.28
C PHE A 16 0.26 29.54 24.60
N ALA A 17 -0.79 29.80 23.82
CA ALA A 17 -1.87 28.84 23.70
C ALA A 17 -1.36 27.69 22.84
N THR A 18 -0.69 26.72 23.47
CA THR A 18 -0.49 25.42 22.84
C THR A 18 -1.86 24.78 22.71
N TYR A 19 -2.49 24.96 21.56
CA TYR A 19 -3.57 24.09 21.13
C TYR A 19 -2.99 22.68 21.02
N GLN A 20 -3.08 21.90 22.09
CA GLN A 20 -3.07 20.45 21.98
C GLN A 20 -4.34 20.09 21.21
N THR A 21 -4.25 20.04 19.88
CA THR A 21 -5.12 19.16 19.12
C THR A 21 -4.78 17.76 19.61
N SER A 22 -5.52 17.30 20.62
CA SER A 22 -5.63 15.88 20.91
C SER A 22 -6.20 15.26 19.63
N ALA A 23 -5.31 14.86 18.72
CA ALA A 23 -5.66 13.99 17.62
C ALA A 23 -6.26 12.76 18.30
N ARG A 24 -7.59 12.66 18.28
CA ARG A 24 -8.27 11.42 18.63
C ARG A 24 -7.57 10.38 17.78
N LYS A 25 -6.88 9.45 18.42
CA LYS A 25 -6.37 8.25 17.78
C LYS A 25 -7.62 7.53 17.30
N ILE A 26 -8.05 7.82 16.07
CA ILE A 26 -9.07 7.04 15.39
C ILE A 26 -8.40 5.69 15.27
N VAL A 27 -8.75 4.78 16.17
CA VAL A 27 -8.40 3.38 16.02
C VAL A 27 -9.19 2.96 14.81
N ALA A 28 -8.52 2.93 13.64
CA ALA A 28 -9.12 2.37 12.45
C ALA A 28 -9.65 0.98 12.81
N PRO A 29 -10.84 0.61 12.33
CA PRO A 29 -11.38 -0.71 12.62
C PRO A 29 -10.35 -1.77 12.21
N GLU A 30 -10.18 -2.82 13.03
CA GLU A 30 -9.22 -3.88 12.73
C GLU A 30 -9.59 -4.64 11.46
N VAL A 31 -10.87 -4.64 11.08
CA VAL A 31 -11.42 -5.30 9.91
C VAL A 31 -12.13 -4.23 9.07
N GLY A 32 -11.95 -4.27 7.75
CA GLY A 32 -12.54 -3.30 6.83
C GLY A 32 -11.85 -3.27 5.47
N CYS A 33 -12.64 -2.89 4.47
CA CYS A 33 -12.17 -2.63 3.11
C CYS A 33 -11.95 -1.14 2.89
N SER A 34 -10.95 -0.77 2.09
CA SER A 34 -10.63 0.64 1.79
C SER A 34 -10.57 0.94 0.29
N VAL A 35 -10.52 -0.10 -0.53
CA VAL A 35 -10.35 -0.03 -1.99
C VAL A 35 -11.34 -1.00 -2.60
N TYR A 36 -12.05 -0.54 -3.64
CA TYR A 36 -12.85 -1.39 -4.51
C TYR A 36 -12.32 -1.27 -5.93
N ILE A 37 -12.06 -2.39 -6.62
CA ILE A 37 -11.48 -2.38 -7.97
C ILE A 37 -12.60 -2.62 -8.98
N GLU A 38 -12.96 -1.60 -9.76
CA GLU A 38 -14.01 -1.74 -10.76
C GLU A 38 -13.50 -2.46 -12.01
N GLU A 39 -12.32 -2.05 -12.48
CA GLU A 39 -11.60 -2.61 -13.61
C GLU A 39 -10.10 -2.27 -13.53
N ILE A 40 -9.30 -2.80 -14.45
CA ILE A 40 -7.86 -2.50 -14.52
C ILE A 40 -7.69 -0.99 -14.77
N GLY A 41 -6.94 -0.34 -13.89
CA GLY A 41 -6.71 1.12 -13.94
C GLY A 41 -7.80 1.97 -13.28
N LEU A 42 -8.85 1.34 -12.73
CA LEU A 42 -9.93 2.02 -12.03
C LEU A 42 -10.19 1.38 -10.66
N ALA A 43 -9.56 1.94 -9.64
CA ALA A 43 -9.84 1.65 -8.25
C ALA A 43 -10.52 2.87 -7.60
N ILE A 44 -11.56 2.64 -6.79
CA ILE A 44 -12.30 3.68 -6.08
C ILE A 44 -12.10 3.57 -4.57
N ALA A 45 -12.09 4.71 -3.89
CA ALA A 45 -11.98 4.81 -2.44
C ALA A 45 -13.34 4.49 -1.82
N LYS A 46 -13.46 3.31 -1.22
CA LYS A 46 -14.72 2.84 -0.64
C LYS A 46 -14.48 2.10 0.65
N GLN A 47 -15.17 2.54 1.72
CA GLN A 47 -15.21 1.81 2.98
C GLN A 47 -16.43 0.91 3.04
N TYR A 48 -16.22 -0.37 3.30
CA TYR A 48 -17.27 -1.38 3.46
C TYR A 48 -16.77 -2.53 4.30
N GLU A 49 -17.72 -3.28 4.86
CA GLU A 49 -17.42 -4.51 5.60
C GLU A 49 -16.99 -5.61 4.62
N PRO A 50 -15.95 -6.39 4.94
CA PRO A 50 -15.61 -7.60 4.22
C PRO A 50 -16.79 -8.56 4.21
N SER A 51 -16.89 -9.38 3.17
CA SER A 51 -17.99 -10.35 3.06
C SER A 51 -17.54 -11.62 2.38
N VAL A 52 -18.26 -12.72 2.62
CA VAL A 52 -18.07 -13.97 1.87
C VAL A 52 -18.59 -13.76 0.44
N PRO A 53 -17.74 -13.94 -0.59
CA PRO A 53 -18.15 -13.82 -1.99
C PRO A 53 -19.28 -14.79 -2.33
N SER A 54 -20.26 -14.33 -3.10
CA SER A 54 -21.34 -15.18 -3.63
C SER A 54 -20.83 -16.28 -4.57
N GLN A 55 -19.65 -16.07 -5.17
CA GLN A 55 -18.94 -17.01 -6.02
C GLN A 55 -17.50 -17.16 -5.55
N LYS A 56 -16.98 -18.38 -5.57
CA LYS A 56 -15.58 -18.68 -5.23
C LYS A 56 -14.62 -17.81 -6.04
N LEU A 57 -13.71 -17.11 -5.37
CA LEU A 57 -12.68 -16.28 -6.00
C LEU A 57 -11.86 -17.08 -7.03
N SER A 58 -11.46 -16.41 -8.11
CA SER A 58 -10.57 -16.98 -9.12
C SER A 58 -9.11 -16.93 -8.68
N ALA A 59 -8.72 -15.90 -7.92
CA ALA A 59 -7.41 -15.71 -7.31
C ALA A 59 -7.43 -15.93 -5.78
N CYS A 60 -6.26 -15.97 -5.15
CA CYS A 60 -6.07 -15.95 -3.69
C CYS A 60 -6.61 -17.15 -2.90
N THR A 61 -7.20 -18.14 -3.57
CA THR A 61 -7.80 -19.32 -2.92
C THR A 61 -6.80 -20.30 -2.30
N TYR A 62 -5.50 -20.11 -2.53
CA TYR A 62 -4.44 -20.93 -1.93
C TYR A 62 -4.22 -20.60 -0.45
N ASN A 63 -4.63 -19.40 0.01
CA ASN A 63 -4.53 -19.00 1.40
C ASN A 63 -5.92 -19.08 2.07
N PRO A 64 -6.08 -19.89 3.14
CA PRO A 64 -7.36 -20.08 3.83
C PRO A 64 -8.03 -18.80 4.33
N ILE A 65 -7.26 -17.74 4.58
CA ILE A 65 -7.81 -16.46 5.05
C ILE A 65 -8.82 -15.89 4.05
N TYR A 66 -8.60 -16.09 2.74
CA TYR A 66 -9.50 -15.57 1.70
C TYR A 66 -10.68 -16.49 1.38
N LEU A 67 -10.85 -17.61 2.09
CA LEU A 67 -12.02 -18.50 1.94
C LEU A 67 -13.24 -18.01 2.73
N GLY A 68 -13.04 -17.09 3.68
CA GLY A 68 -14.09 -16.45 4.47
C GLY A 68 -14.38 -15.03 3.99
N ASP A 69 -14.48 -14.11 4.93
CA ASP A 69 -14.69 -12.70 4.64
C ASP A 69 -13.47 -12.10 3.94
N ASN A 70 -13.71 -11.39 2.84
CA ASN A 70 -12.68 -10.71 2.07
C ASN A 70 -13.23 -9.41 1.46
N CYS A 71 -12.30 -8.59 0.98
CA CYS A 71 -12.64 -7.29 0.40
C CYS A 71 -12.81 -7.32 -1.12
N CYS A 72 -12.70 -8.48 -1.76
CA CYS A 72 -12.83 -8.60 -3.20
C CYS A 72 -13.95 -9.57 -3.57
N ASN A 73 -14.71 -9.25 -4.61
CA ASN A 73 -15.63 -10.20 -5.20
C ASN A 73 -14.93 -11.06 -6.29
N TYR A 74 -15.68 -11.97 -6.91
CA TYR A 74 -15.17 -12.83 -7.97
C TYR A 74 -14.53 -12.04 -9.13
N ASN A 75 -15.17 -10.97 -9.59
CA ASN A 75 -14.67 -10.16 -10.70
C ASN A 75 -13.38 -9.45 -10.31
N GLU A 76 -13.32 -8.86 -9.12
CA GLU A 76 -12.09 -8.25 -8.59
C GLU A 76 -10.94 -9.27 -8.52
N SER A 77 -11.23 -10.51 -8.10
CA SER A 77 -10.22 -11.57 -8.08
C SER A 77 -9.76 -12.01 -9.47
N LEU A 78 -10.57 -11.84 -10.54
CA LEU A 78 -10.11 -12.06 -11.92
C LEU A 78 -9.03 -11.05 -12.30
N LEU A 79 -9.19 -9.79 -11.89
CA LEU A 79 -8.19 -8.74 -12.15
C LEU A 79 -6.87 -9.02 -11.43
N VAL A 80 -6.94 -9.58 -10.22
CA VAL A 80 -5.76 -10.08 -9.51
C VAL A 80 -5.10 -11.20 -10.32
N ASN A 81 -5.87 -12.19 -10.78
CA ASN A 81 -5.34 -13.29 -11.59
C ASN A 81 -4.66 -12.79 -12.88
N ASP A 82 -5.26 -11.84 -13.58
CA ASP A 82 -4.71 -11.26 -14.81
C ASP A 82 -3.39 -10.51 -14.53
N THR A 83 -3.34 -9.76 -13.42
CA THR A 83 -2.11 -9.12 -12.94
C THR A 83 -1.02 -10.16 -12.64
N MET A 84 -1.41 -11.30 -12.07
CA MET A 84 -0.46 -12.35 -11.75
C MET A 84 0.11 -13.06 -12.98
N ILE A 85 -0.64 -13.18 -14.08
CA ILE A 85 -0.11 -13.68 -15.35
C ILE A 85 1.06 -12.80 -15.83
N TYR A 86 0.93 -11.48 -15.70
CA TYR A 86 2.01 -10.56 -16.04
C TYR A 86 3.25 -10.78 -15.16
N TYR A 87 3.06 -10.92 -13.84
CA TYR A 87 4.18 -11.18 -12.94
C TYR A 87 4.81 -12.57 -13.14
N GLU A 88 4.05 -13.58 -13.51
CA GLU A 88 4.57 -14.91 -13.85
C GLU A 88 5.52 -14.87 -15.04
N MET A 89 5.27 -14.02 -16.04
CA MET A 89 6.20 -13.83 -17.16
C MET A 89 7.56 -13.28 -16.73
N VAL A 90 7.63 -12.58 -15.61
CA VAL A 90 8.84 -11.91 -15.12
C VAL A 90 9.53 -12.71 -14.01
N PHE A 91 8.75 -13.28 -13.09
CA PHE A 91 9.22 -13.88 -11.85
C PHE A 91 8.90 -15.39 -11.74
N GLY A 92 8.19 -15.96 -12.70
CA GLY A 92 7.66 -17.33 -12.66
C GLY A 92 8.69 -18.45 -12.48
N GLU A 93 9.94 -18.22 -12.88
CA GLU A 93 11.03 -19.20 -12.68
C GLU A 93 11.43 -19.36 -11.20
N ASN A 94 11.08 -18.40 -10.33
CA ASN A 94 11.38 -18.42 -8.91
C ASN A 94 10.09 -18.50 -8.09
N LEU A 95 9.70 -19.73 -7.72
CA LEU A 95 8.47 -20.00 -6.96
C LEU A 95 8.42 -19.28 -5.61
N SER A 96 9.56 -19.08 -4.94
CA SER A 96 9.60 -18.35 -3.67
C SER A 96 9.31 -16.86 -3.86
N CYS A 97 9.85 -16.25 -4.92
CA CYS A 97 9.52 -14.88 -5.29
C CYS A 97 8.03 -14.76 -5.66
N MET A 98 7.53 -15.68 -6.51
CA MET A 98 6.11 -15.70 -6.90
C MET A 98 5.17 -15.85 -5.72
N HIS A 99 5.53 -16.66 -4.72
CA HIS A 99 4.71 -16.81 -3.52
C HIS A 99 4.50 -15.48 -2.79
N TYR A 100 5.57 -14.69 -2.59
CA TYR A 100 5.44 -13.37 -1.97
C TYR A 100 4.68 -12.38 -2.85
N ILE A 101 4.84 -12.42 -4.18
CA ILE A 101 4.09 -11.53 -5.09
C ILE A 101 2.60 -11.89 -5.04
N TRP A 102 2.24 -13.17 -5.08
CA TRP A 102 0.87 -13.64 -4.91
C TRP A 102 0.29 -13.20 -3.57
N ASP A 103 1.04 -13.35 -2.49
CA ASP A 103 0.61 -12.98 -1.14
C ASP A 103 0.35 -11.48 -1.02
N MET A 104 1.29 -10.65 -1.48
CA MET A 104 1.15 -9.20 -1.50
C MET A 104 -0.03 -8.73 -2.37
N SER A 105 -0.19 -9.28 -3.59
CA SER A 105 -1.29 -8.92 -4.50
C SER A 105 -2.66 -9.27 -3.91
N CYS A 106 -2.75 -10.41 -3.23
CA CYS A 106 -3.95 -10.81 -2.51
C CYS A 106 -4.24 -9.94 -1.29
N ALA A 107 -3.20 -9.57 -0.53
CA ALA A 107 -3.37 -8.65 0.59
C ALA A 107 -3.88 -7.29 0.12
N PHE A 108 -3.27 -6.79 -0.96
CA PHE A 108 -3.63 -5.52 -1.57
C PHE A 108 -5.09 -5.50 -2.03
N SER A 109 -5.57 -6.57 -2.66
CA SER A 109 -6.87 -6.55 -3.35
C SER A 109 -8.01 -7.16 -2.55
N CYS A 110 -7.72 -8.17 -1.73
CA CYS A 110 -8.74 -9.06 -1.16
C CYS A 110 -8.71 -9.14 0.37
N SER A 111 -7.70 -8.60 1.07
CA SER A 111 -7.61 -8.79 2.52
C SER A 111 -8.80 -8.19 3.24
N PRO A 112 -9.41 -8.90 4.22
CA PRO A 112 -10.45 -8.32 5.06
C PRO A 112 -9.93 -7.17 5.94
N ASN A 113 -8.61 -6.96 6.03
CA ASN A 113 -7.98 -5.97 6.90
C ASN A 113 -7.33 -4.82 6.11
N GLN A 114 -7.73 -4.60 4.85
CA GLN A 114 -7.14 -3.56 3.98
C GLN A 114 -7.06 -2.20 4.67
N VAL A 115 -8.10 -1.77 5.40
CA VAL A 115 -8.14 -0.46 6.08
C VAL A 115 -6.98 -0.20 7.04
N GLN A 116 -6.29 -1.25 7.51
CA GLN A 116 -5.15 -1.11 8.41
C GLN A 116 -3.91 -0.57 7.69
N TYR A 117 -3.72 -0.94 6.44
CA TYR A 117 -2.46 -0.71 5.73
C TYR A 117 -2.60 -0.12 4.33
N LEU A 118 -3.79 -0.11 3.74
CA LEU A 118 -4.08 0.59 2.49
C LEU A 118 -4.89 1.86 2.77
N VAL A 119 -4.30 2.99 2.40
CA VAL A 119 -4.86 4.31 2.70
C VAL A 119 -4.91 5.12 1.40
N PRO A 120 -6.09 5.34 0.81
CA PRO A 120 -6.26 6.31 -0.27
C PRO A 120 -5.74 7.68 0.17
N VAL A 121 -4.84 8.28 -0.61
CA VAL A 121 -4.20 9.58 -0.28
C VAL A 121 -4.75 10.69 -1.14
N ASN A 122 -4.88 10.44 -2.44
CA ASN A 122 -5.45 11.38 -3.39
C ASN A 122 -6.60 10.70 -4.12
N VAL A 123 -7.79 11.28 -4.02
CA VAL A 123 -9.04 10.73 -4.56
C VAL A 123 -9.71 11.81 -5.38
N ASP A 124 -10.14 11.47 -6.59
CA ASP A 124 -10.94 12.35 -7.43
C ASP A 124 -12.32 12.54 -6.80
N SER A 125 -12.66 13.80 -6.52
CA SER A 125 -13.92 14.19 -5.89
C SER A 125 -15.19 13.92 -6.71
N GLN A 126 -15.09 13.62 -8.01
CA GLN A 126 -16.25 13.44 -8.88
C GLN A 126 -16.74 11.99 -8.93
N ASN A 127 -15.82 11.03 -8.88
CA ASN A 127 -16.09 9.61 -9.09
C ASN A 127 -15.43 8.70 -8.04
N ASP A 128 -14.85 9.28 -6.99
CA ASP A 128 -14.13 8.59 -5.92
C ASP A 128 -12.92 7.76 -6.42
N GLN A 129 -12.41 8.04 -7.62
CA GLN A 129 -11.27 7.34 -8.19
C GLN A 129 -10.00 7.62 -7.38
N ILE A 130 -9.29 6.56 -7.01
CA ILE A 130 -8.00 6.66 -6.32
C ILE A 130 -6.92 7.05 -7.32
N LEU A 131 -6.38 8.24 -7.16
CA LEU A 131 -5.25 8.74 -7.95
C LEU A 131 -3.89 8.34 -7.33
N SER A 132 -3.82 8.31 -6.01
CA SER A 132 -2.63 7.86 -5.27
C SER A 132 -3.04 7.16 -3.99
N ILE A 133 -2.36 6.06 -3.70
CA ILE A 133 -2.61 5.23 -2.52
C ILE A 133 -1.32 5.00 -1.75
N LYS A 134 -1.41 5.06 -0.42
CA LYS A 134 -0.32 4.66 0.47
C LYS A 134 -0.52 3.23 0.89
N PHE A 135 0.48 2.39 0.63
CA PHE A 135 0.55 1.03 1.14
C PHE A 135 1.59 0.94 2.26
N ASN A 136 1.11 0.84 3.49
CA ASN A 136 1.97 0.56 4.65
C ASN A 136 2.40 -0.90 4.59
N ILE A 137 3.70 -1.16 4.53
CA ILE A 137 4.25 -2.51 4.45
C ILE A 137 5.28 -2.71 5.56
N ASN A 138 5.28 -3.88 6.18
CA ASN A 138 6.26 -4.21 7.20
C ASN A 138 7.65 -4.32 6.54
N PRO A 139 8.68 -3.62 7.04
CA PRO A 139 10.00 -3.63 6.42
C PRO A 139 10.64 -5.03 6.39
N THR A 140 10.36 -5.89 7.39
CA THR A 140 10.86 -7.27 7.39
C THR A 140 10.22 -8.10 6.28
N TYR A 141 8.91 -7.94 6.06
CA TYR A 141 8.22 -8.60 4.95
C TYR A 141 8.77 -8.11 3.60
N ALA A 142 8.89 -6.79 3.41
CA ALA A 142 9.42 -6.20 2.18
C ALA A 142 10.86 -6.68 1.89
N GLN A 143 11.70 -6.78 2.92
CA GLN A 143 13.06 -7.30 2.80
C GLN A 143 13.08 -8.79 2.41
N SER A 144 12.17 -9.61 2.96
CA SER A 144 12.04 -11.03 2.61
C SER A 144 11.59 -11.22 1.16
N LEU A 145 10.57 -10.47 0.72
CA LEU A 145 10.12 -10.48 -0.67
C LEU A 145 11.26 -10.09 -1.62
N TYR A 146 11.94 -8.97 -1.34
CA TYR A 146 13.11 -8.57 -2.14
C TYR A 146 14.21 -9.63 -2.11
N GLY A 147 14.49 -10.23 -0.94
CA GLY A 147 15.47 -11.30 -0.79
C GLY A 147 15.16 -12.52 -1.67
N ALA A 148 13.88 -12.87 -1.81
CA ALA A 148 13.43 -13.95 -2.68
C ALA A 148 13.54 -13.60 -4.18
N CYS A 149 13.35 -12.33 -4.54
CA CYS A 149 13.27 -11.88 -5.93
C CYS A 149 14.58 -11.31 -6.51
N LYS A 150 15.53 -10.84 -5.70
CA LYS A 150 16.73 -10.10 -6.15
C LYS A 150 17.65 -10.85 -7.10
N THR A 151 17.57 -12.17 -7.17
CA THR A 151 18.38 -13.02 -8.06
C THR A 151 17.69 -13.30 -9.41
N VAL A 152 16.39 -13.04 -9.53
CA VAL A 152 15.65 -13.17 -10.78
C VAL A 152 16.22 -12.20 -11.82
N LYS A 153 16.35 -12.65 -13.07
CA LYS A 153 16.88 -11.84 -14.17
C LYS A 153 15.76 -11.09 -14.87
N ALA A 154 15.95 -9.80 -15.08
CA ALA A 154 15.10 -9.00 -15.95
C ALA A 154 15.41 -9.30 -17.43
N PRO A 155 14.57 -8.84 -18.39
CA PRO A 155 14.78 -9.07 -19.82
C PRO A 155 16.13 -8.56 -20.37
N ASN A 156 16.75 -7.58 -19.70
CA ASN A 156 18.08 -7.07 -20.06
C ASN A 156 19.25 -7.94 -19.52
N GLY A 157 18.95 -9.09 -18.93
CA GLY A 157 19.92 -10.05 -18.40
C GLY A 157 20.50 -9.73 -17.02
N LYS A 158 20.25 -8.52 -16.49
CA LYS A 158 20.67 -8.13 -15.13
C LYS A 158 19.68 -8.67 -14.10
N SER A 159 20.16 -9.03 -12.92
CA SER A 159 19.26 -9.42 -11.83
C SER A 159 18.55 -8.21 -11.22
N PHE A 160 17.37 -8.42 -10.63
CA PHE A 160 16.66 -7.35 -9.92
C PHE A 160 17.49 -6.71 -8.81
N GLY A 161 18.35 -7.46 -8.12
CA GLY A 161 19.27 -6.89 -7.13
C GLY A 161 20.43 -6.06 -7.71
N GLN A 162 20.74 -6.22 -9.01
CA GLN A 162 21.68 -5.34 -9.72
C GLN A 162 20.98 -4.05 -10.20
N LEU A 163 19.71 -4.17 -10.59
CA LEU A 163 18.89 -3.03 -11.04
C LEU A 163 18.41 -2.17 -9.86
N TYR A 164 18.04 -2.82 -8.77
CA TYR A 164 17.49 -2.24 -7.56
C TYR A 164 18.26 -2.76 -6.33
N PRO A 165 19.36 -2.09 -5.94
CA PRO A 165 20.21 -2.53 -4.84
C PRO A 165 19.50 -2.73 -3.49
N THR A 166 18.38 -2.04 -3.26
CA THR A 166 17.63 -2.05 -1.99
C THR A 166 16.19 -2.51 -2.20
N TYR A 167 15.54 -3.01 -1.15
CA TYR A 167 14.13 -3.40 -1.24
C TYR A 167 13.23 -2.19 -1.52
N GLN A 168 13.58 -0.99 -1.04
CA GLN A 168 12.82 0.23 -1.33
C GLN A 168 12.82 0.56 -2.82
N GLN A 169 14.00 0.52 -3.44
CA GLN A 169 14.12 0.73 -4.88
C GLN A 169 13.43 -0.38 -5.68
N PHE A 170 13.46 -1.62 -5.19
CA PHE A 170 12.79 -2.74 -5.85
C PHE A 170 11.27 -2.53 -5.85
N PHE A 171 10.68 -2.17 -4.71
CA PHE A 171 9.24 -1.93 -4.62
C PHE A 171 8.79 -0.76 -5.49
N GLN A 172 9.48 0.38 -5.41
CA GLN A 172 9.16 1.53 -6.25
C GLN A 172 9.35 1.20 -7.74
N GLY A 173 10.44 0.52 -8.10
CA GLY A 173 10.78 0.24 -9.50
C GLY A 173 9.98 -0.88 -10.14
N VAL A 174 9.49 -1.85 -9.38
CA VAL A 174 8.73 -3.01 -9.91
C VAL A 174 7.23 -2.83 -9.76
N PHE A 175 6.77 -2.28 -8.63
CA PHE A 175 5.35 -2.23 -8.28
C PHE A 175 4.79 -0.80 -8.15
N GLY A 176 5.65 0.22 -8.19
CA GLY A 176 5.26 1.63 -8.13
C GLY A 176 5.00 2.26 -9.50
N ASP A 177 4.64 3.55 -9.46
CA ASP A 177 4.41 4.47 -10.59
C ASP A 177 3.85 3.80 -11.85
N SER A 178 4.53 3.94 -12.99
CA SER A 178 4.12 3.51 -14.32
C SER A 178 4.03 2.00 -14.51
N ASN A 179 4.43 1.19 -13.53
CA ASN A 179 4.43 -0.26 -13.62
C ASN A 179 3.24 -0.89 -12.88
N ASN A 180 2.45 -0.10 -12.15
CA ASN A 180 1.22 -0.55 -11.55
C ASN A 180 0.04 -0.31 -12.52
N PRO A 181 -0.66 -1.37 -12.98
CA PRO A 181 -1.75 -1.18 -13.93
C PRO A 181 -3.01 -0.60 -13.26
N ASN A 182 -3.11 -0.60 -11.93
CA ASN A 182 -4.33 -0.22 -11.20
C ASN A 182 -4.28 1.17 -10.56
N PHE A 183 -3.08 1.74 -10.37
CA PHE A 183 -2.90 3.04 -9.72
C PHE A 183 -1.88 3.88 -10.47
N ASN A 184 -2.13 5.18 -10.57
CA ASN A 184 -1.13 6.11 -11.12
C ASN A 184 0.09 6.24 -10.20
N ASP A 185 -0.11 6.06 -8.89
CA ASP A 185 0.92 6.19 -7.87
C ASP A 185 0.62 5.29 -6.66
N VAL A 186 1.60 4.47 -6.28
CA VAL A 186 1.58 3.67 -5.06
C VAL A 186 2.75 4.09 -4.17
N ILE A 187 2.42 4.75 -3.07
CA ILE A 187 3.39 5.22 -2.08
C ILE A 187 3.64 4.11 -1.07
N TYR A 188 4.80 3.45 -1.18
CA TYR A 188 5.23 2.48 -0.18
C TYR A 188 5.73 3.17 1.09
N ASN A 189 5.03 2.95 2.20
CA ASN A 189 5.46 3.41 3.52
C ASN A 189 5.92 2.21 4.36
N TYR A 190 7.17 2.21 4.82
CA TYR A 190 7.74 1.08 5.56
C TYR A 190 7.49 1.25 7.06
N ASP A 191 6.46 0.58 7.58
CA ASP A 191 6.00 0.73 8.96
C ASP A 191 5.91 -0.64 9.65
N SER A 192 6.67 -0.82 10.73
CA SER A 192 6.71 -2.09 11.48
C SER A 192 5.50 -2.36 12.36
N THR A 193 4.65 -1.35 12.59
CA THR A 193 3.52 -1.41 13.52
C THR A 193 2.21 -1.63 12.79
N ILE A 194 1.98 -0.92 11.69
CA ILE A 194 0.73 -1.02 10.91
C ILE A 194 0.92 -1.59 9.51
N GLY A 195 2.15 -1.90 9.11
CA GLY A 195 2.43 -2.41 7.78
C GLY A 195 2.05 -3.87 7.62
N TYR A 196 1.55 -4.22 6.43
CA TYR A 196 1.29 -5.61 6.06
C TYR A 196 2.53 -6.48 6.25
N ASN A 197 2.40 -7.59 6.99
CA ASN A 197 3.50 -8.43 7.44
C ASN A 197 3.49 -9.86 6.87
N GLY A 198 2.65 -10.14 5.88
CA GLY A 198 2.45 -11.48 5.33
C GLY A 198 1.39 -12.26 6.08
N ASN A 199 0.81 -13.24 5.40
CA ASN A 199 -0.13 -14.20 5.99
C ASN A 199 0.49 -15.59 6.13
#